data_AF-A0A962X8F1-F1
#
_entry.id   AF-A0A962X8F1-F1
#
_cell.length_a   1.000
_cell.length_b   1.000
_cell.length_c   1.000
_cell.angle_alpha   90.00
_cell.angle_beta   90.00
_cell.angle_gamma   90.00
#
_symmetry.space_group_name_H-M   'P 1'
#
loop_
_entity.id
_entity.type
_entity.pdbx_description
1 polymer ?
#
loop_
_entity_poly.entity_id
_entity_poly.type
_entity_poly.pdbx_seq_one_letter_code
_entity_poly.pdbx_strand_id
1 'polypeptide(L)'
;TFAANPTEVTVAHAERAAGESKYSLYRLIRLNFDLVTGFSLVPLQMFSLAGVALSLAAVAFGVYLAIRRLIIGPEAEGVFTLFDINFLLIGILLFGIGLLGEYIGRIYQQVRERPRFTIQGILERREEGG
;
A
#
# COMPACT_ATOMS: atom_id res chain seq x y z
N THR A 1 10.08 9.58 -26.19
CA THR A 1 8.70 9.83 -25.71
C THR A 1 7.74 9.17 -26.67
N PHE A 2 7.35 7.93 -26.40
CA PHE A 2 6.44 7.18 -27.28
C PHE A 2 5.01 7.66 -27.01
N ALA A 3 4.38 8.20 -28.07
CA ALA A 3 3.03 8.76 -28.16
C ALA A 3 2.77 10.11 -27.46
N ALA A 4 2.87 11.21 -28.24
CA ALA A 4 2.46 12.55 -27.84
C ALA A 4 0.97 12.86 -28.13
N ASN A 5 0.30 12.02 -28.93
CA ASN A 5 -1.13 12.16 -29.29
C ASN A 5 -1.80 10.76 -29.32
N PRO A 6 -2.37 10.30 -28.20
CA PRO A 6 -3.16 9.08 -28.19
C PRO A 6 -4.53 9.30 -28.87
N THR A 7 -4.94 8.34 -29.69
CA THR A 7 -6.31 8.24 -30.25
C THR A 7 -6.89 6.90 -29.86
N GLU A 8 -8.07 6.92 -29.24
CA GLU A 8 -8.83 5.70 -28.95
C GLU A 8 -9.63 5.28 -30.17
N VAL A 9 -9.50 4.00 -30.54
CA VAL A 9 -10.27 3.41 -31.63
C VAL A 9 -11.25 2.41 -31.03
N THR A 10 -12.53 2.68 -31.16
CA THR A 10 -13.59 1.77 -30.70
C THR A 10 -13.64 0.53 -31.60
N VAL A 11 -13.37 -0.63 -31.01
CA VAL A 11 -13.51 -1.93 -31.66
C VAL A 11 -14.65 -2.73 -31.02
N ALA A 12 -15.59 -3.18 -31.85
CA ALA A 12 -16.65 -4.07 -31.41
C ALA A 12 -16.03 -5.42 -31.02
N HIS A 13 -16.22 -5.83 -29.77
CA HIS A 13 -15.81 -7.15 -29.30
C HIS A 13 -16.93 -8.13 -29.61
N ALA A 14 -16.60 -9.25 -30.26
CA ALA A 14 -17.55 -10.34 -30.43
C ALA A 14 -17.93 -10.90 -29.04
N GLU A 15 -19.19 -11.31 -28.90
CA GLU A 15 -19.68 -11.93 -27.68
C GLU A 15 -18.89 -13.23 -27.41
N ARG A 16 -18.48 -13.44 -26.15
CA ARG A 16 -17.59 -14.57 -25.82
C ARG A 16 -18.34 -15.88 -26.02
N ALA A 17 -17.79 -16.78 -26.84
CA ALA A 17 -18.35 -18.11 -27.07
C ALA A 17 -18.34 -19.01 -25.81
N ALA A 18 -17.42 -18.76 -24.87
CA ALA A 18 -17.33 -19.44 -23.58
C ALA A 18 -16.47 -18.65 -22.57
N GLY A 19 -16.70 -18.88 -21.28
CA GLY A 19 -15.88 -18.39 -20.17
C GLY A 19 -16.50 -17.24 -19.37
N GLU A 20 -16.27 -17.27 -18.06
CA GLU A 20 -16.65 -16.20 -17.13
C GLU A 20 -15.69 -15.01 -17.23
N SER A 21 -16.19 -13.80 -16.97
CA SER A 21 -15.33 -12.61 -16.87
C SER A 21 -14.25 -12.83 -15.81
N LYS A 22 -12.97 -12.75 -16.20
CA LYS A 22 -11.85 -12.79 -15.24
C LYS A 22 -11.79 -11.53 -14.36
N TYR A 23 -12.62 -10.51 -14.62
CA TYR A 23 -12.70 -9.26 -13.89
C TYR A 23 -13.88 -9.29 -12.92
N SER A 24 -13.65 -9.85 -11.72
CA SER A 24 -14.56 -9.63 -10.61
C SER A 24 -14.30 -8.27 -9.97
N LEU A 25 -15.33 -7.67 -9.38
CA LEU A 25 -15.26 -6.37 -8.68
C LEU A 25 -14.12 -6.35 -7.64
N TYR A 26 -13.94 -7.46 -6.90
CA TYR A 26 -12.83 -7.64 -5.96
C TYR A 26 -11.44 -7.61 -6.63
N ARG A 27 -11.28 -8.24 -7.80
CA ARG A 27 -10.01 -8.19 -8.55
C ARG A 27 -9.69 -6.79 -9.07
N LEU A 28 -10.71 -6.04 -9.48
CA LEU A 28 -10.54 -4.65 -9.91
C LEU A 28 -10.09 -3.76 -8.76
N ILE A 29 -10.69 -3.89 -7.57
CA ILE A 29 -10.26 -3.14 -6.38
C ILE A 29 -8.82 -3.50 -6.01
N ARG A 30 -8.51 -4.80 -5.95
CA ARG A 30 -7.15 -5.27 -5.65
C ARG A 30 -6.13 -4.75 -6.66
N LEU A 31 -6.46 -4.80 -7.95
CA LEU A 31 -5.60 -4.27 -9.01
C LEU A 31 -5.33 -2.78 -8.82
N ASN A 32 -6.35 -1.99 -8.44
CA ASN A 32 -6.19 -0.56 -8.20
C ASN A 32 -5.23 -0.30 -7.03
N PHE A 33 -5.39 -1.02 -5.92
CA PHE A 33 -4.45 -0.96 -4.80
C PHE A 33 -3.03 -1.33 -5.22
N ASP A 34 -2.86 -2.43 -5.96
CA ASP A 34 -1.56 -2.87 -6.47
C ASP A 34 -0.90 -1.84 -7.40
N LEU A 35 -1.69 -1.13 -8.22
CA LEU A 35 -1.20 -0.05 -9.07
C LEU A 35 -0.75 1.16 -8.23
N VAL A 36 -1.55 1.57 -7.25
CA VAL A 36 -1.23 2.71 -6.39
C VAL A 36 0.01 2.43 -5.54
N THR A 37 0.13 1.25 -4.92
CA THR A 37 1.28 0.90 -4.07
C THR A 37 2.50 0.45 -4.88
N GLY A 38 2.30 -0.06 -6.10
CA GLY A 38 3.37 -0.53 -6.98
C GLY A 38 4.12 0.57 -7.73
N PHE A 39 3.46 1.70 -8.03
CA PHE A 39 4.04 2.80 -8.80
C PHE A 39 4.23 4.09 -8.01
N SER A 40 3.77 4.16 -6.76
CA SER A 40 3.81 5.39 -5.96
C SER A 40 4.20 5.19 -4.50
N LEU A 41 4.97 6.14 -3.97
CA LEU A 41 5.29 6.28 -2.55
C LEU A 41 4.24 7.12 -1.79
N VAL A 42 3.24 7.65 -2.49
CA VAL A 42 2.21 8.52 -1.91
C VAL A 42 1.50 7.89 -0.70
N PRO A 43 1.07 6.61 -0.70
CA PRO A 43 0.43 6.02 0.47
C PRO A 43 1.33 6.02 1.72
N LEU A 44 2.61 5.71 1.53
CA LEU A 44 3.61 5.73 2.60
C LEU A 44 3.85 7.14 3.13
N GLN A 45 3.94 8.13 2.23
CA GLN A 45 4.14 9.53 2.60
C GLN A 45 2.93 10.12 3.33
N MET A 46 1.70 9.82 2.88
CA MET A 46 0.48 10.21 3.58
C MET A 46 0.42 9.63 4.99
N PHE A 47 0.77 8.36 5.14
CA PHE A 47 0.79 7.72 6.44
C PHE A 47 1.87 8.33 7.36
N SER A 48 3.06 8.60 6.81
CA SER A 48 4.12 9.29 7.55
C SER A 48 3.68 10.68 8.04
N LEU A 49 3.03 11.46 7.17
CA LEU A 49 2.49 12.78 7.54
C LEU A 49 1.40 12.67 8.62
N ALA A 50 0.51 11.69 8.51
CA ALA A 50 -0.50 11.41 9.52
C ALA A 50 0.15 11.05 10.88
N GLY A 51 1.22 10.26 10.88
CA GLY A 51 2.00 9.94 12.08
C GLY A 51 2.63 11.16 12.74
N VAL A 52 3.18 12.09 11.96
CA VAL A 52 3.71 13.37 12.47
C VAL A 52 2.60 14.22 13.10
N ALA A 53 1.46 14.35 12.43
CA ALA A 53 0.31 15.07 12.96
C ALA A 53 -0.20 14.46 14.28
N LEU A 54 -0.28 13.12 14.34
CA LEU A 54 -0.69 12.40 15.54
C LEU A 54 0.29 12.60 16.70
N SER A 55 1.59 12.58 16.41
CA SER A 55 2.63 12.81 17.43
C SER A 55 2.53 14.21 18.03
N LEU A 56 2.32 15.24 17.21
CA LEU A 56 2.08 16.61 17.69
C LEU A 56 0.82 16.69 18.56
N ALA A 57 -0.28 16.05 18.13
CA ALA A 57 -1.52 15.98 18.90
C ALA A 57 -1.32 15.28 20.26
N ALA A 58 -0.58 14.16 20.28
CA ALA A 58 -0.30 13.43 21.50
C ALA A 58 0.54 14.24 22.49
N VAL A 59 1.55 14.97 22.01
CA VAL A 59 2.36 15.88 22.85
C VAL A 59 1.48 17.00 23.40
N ALA A 60 0.66 17.65 22.57
CA ALA A 60 -0.24 18.71 23.01
C ALA A 60 -1.25 18.21 24.06
N PHE A 61 -1.81 17.01 23.86
CA PHE A 61 -2.74 16.38 24.79
C PHE A 61 -2.05 16.00 26.11
N GLY A 62 -0.81 15.50 26.06
CA GLY A 62 0.00 15.22 27.25
C GLY A 62 0.31 16.47 28.07
N VAL A 63 0.65 17.58 27.41
CA VAL A 63 0.85 18.88 28.08
C VAL A 63 -0.46 19.37 28.72
N TYR A 64 -1.58 19.24 28.01
CA TYR A 64 -2.90 19.59 28.55
C TYR A 64 -3.23 18.78 29.82
N LEU A 65 -3.03 17.46 29.80
CA LEU A 65 -3.23 16.60 30.97
C LEU A 65 -2.29 16.96 32.13
N ALA A 66 -1.03 17.28 31.84
CA ALA A 66 -0.06 17.69 32.87
C ALA A 66 -0.48 18.99 33.56
N ILE A 67 -0.87 20.01 32.79
CA ILE A 67 -1.37 21.29 33.35
C ILE A 67 -2.62 21.03 34.18
N ARG A 68 -3.56 20.24 33.66
CA ARG A 68 -4.82 19.92 34.34
C ARG A 68 -4.58 19.18 35.65
N ARG A 69 -3.62 18.25 35.68
CA ARG A 69 -3.21 17.52 36.88
C ARG A 69 -2.62 18.44 37.96
N LEU A 70 -1.84 19.45 37.58
CA LEU A 70 -1.24 20.41 38.51
C LEU A 70 -2.27 21.36 39.14
N ILE A 71 -3.34 21.71 38.42
CA ILE A 71 -4.36 22.66 38.88
C ILE A 71 -5.50 21.95 39.64
N ILE A 72 -6.01 20.83 39.13
CA ILE A 72 -7.26 20.19 39.60
C ILE A 72 -6.98 18.98 40.51
N GLY A 73 -5.77 18.39 40.44
CA GLY A 73 -5.40 17.22 41.23
C GLY A 73 -5.72 15.87 40.56
N PRO A 74 -5.60 14.75 41.30
CA PRO A 74 -5.75 13.41 40.74
C PRO A 74 -7.19 13.03 40.40
N GLU A 75 -7.46 12.71 39.13
CA GLU A 75 -8.74 12.10 38.73
C GLU A 75 -8.60 10.57 38.66
N ALA A 76 -9.47 9.87 39.40
CA ALA A 76 -9.47 8.41 39.50
C ALA A 76 -10.15 7.70 38.31
N GLU A 77 -10.82 8.43 37.42
CA GLU A 77 -11.69 7.87 36.36
C GLU A 77 -11.01 7.73 34.98
N GLY A 78 -9.76 8.16 34.81
CA GLY A 78 -9.10 8.24 33.50
C GLY A 78 -8.75 6.90 32.84
N VAL A 79 -9.01 5.76 33.47
CA VAL A 79 -8.54 4.44 33.03
C VAL A 79 -9.16 4.04 31.69
N PHE A 80 -10.47 4.26 31.49
CA PHE A 80 -11.15 3.96 30.23
C PHE A 80 -10.65 4.84 29.08
N THR A 81 -10.49 6.14 29.31
CA THR A 81 -9.94 7.08 28.32
C THR A 81 -8.49 6.73 27.95
N LEU A 82 -7.68 6.29 28.92
CA LEU A 82 -6.32 5.82 28.65
C LEU A 82 -6.31 4.55 27.79
N PHE A 83 -7.20 3.58 28.07
CA PHE A 83 -7.31 2.39 27.25
C PHE A 83 -7.77 2.70 25.83
N ASP A 84 -8.78 3.56 25.64
CA ASP A 84 -9.25 3.97 24.31
C ASP A 84 -8.13 4.62 23.48
N ILE A 85 -7.41 5.58 24.07
CA ILE A 85 -6.27 6.22 23.40
C ILE A 85 -5.17 5.19 23.10
N ASN A 86 -4.89 4.28 24.04
CA ASN A 86 -3.86 3.27 23.85
C ASN A 86 -4.22 2.28 22.72
N PHE A 87 -5.45 1.79 22.66
CA PHE A 87 -5.90 0.92 21.58
C PHE A 87 -5.90 1.64 20.22
N LEU A 88 -6.31 2.91 20.19
CA LEU A 88 -6.23 3.73 18.98
C LEU A 88 -4.77 3.85 18.49
N LEU A 89 -3.84 4.18 19.38
CA LEU A 89 -2.41 4.31 19.05
C LEU A 89 -1.82 2.99 18.57
N ILE A 90 -2.14 1.87 19.24
CA ILE A 90 -1.68 0.53 18.83
C ILE A 90 -2.25 0.17 17.46
N GLY A 91 -3.53 0.45 17.19
CA GLY A 91 -4.16 0.19 15.90
C GLY A 91 -3.46 0.94 14.75
N ILE A 92 -3.16 2.23 14.96
CA ILE A 92 -2.42 3.04 13.99
C ILE A 92 -0.99 2.51 13.81
N LEU A 93 -0.32 2.10 14.89
CA LEU A 93 1.03 1.53 14.84
C LEU A 93 1.06 0.23 14.01
N LEU A 94 0.12 -0.69 14.27
CA LEU A 94 -0.01 -1.95 13.53
C LEU A 94 -0.30 -1.72 12.06
N PHE A 95 -1.17 -0.75 11.74
CA PHE A 95 -1.43 -0.35 10.35
C PHE A 95 -0.14 0.15 9.67
N GLY A 96 0.63 1.01 10.35
CA GLY A 96 1.90 1.51 9.85
C GLY A 96 2.94 0.41 9.58
N ILE A 97 3.04 -0.57 10.49
CA ILE A 97 3.89 -1.74 10.33
C ILE A 97 3.44 -2.60 9.15
N GLY A 98 2.13 -2.81 8.97
CA GLY A 98 1.57 -3.53 7.83
C GLY A 98 1.94 -2.87 6.50
N LEU A 99 1.80 -1.55 6.41
CA LEU A 99 2.20 -0.77 5.23
C LEU A 99 3.71 -0.92 4.95
N LEU A 100 4.55 -0.74 5.98
CA LEU A 100 6.01 -0.95 5.86
C LEU A 100 6.35 -2.36 5.38
N GLY A 101 5.66 -3.38 5.89
CA GLY A 101 5.83 -4.77 5.46
C GLY A 101 5.56 -4.98 3.98
N GLU A 102 4.54 -4.32 3.41
CA GLU A 102 4.25 -4.38 1.98
C GLU A 102 5.39 -3.76 1.15
N TYR A 103 5.90 -2.59 1.55
CA TYR A 103 7.03 -1.94 0.86
C TYR A 103 8.33 -2.76 0.97
N ILE A 104 8.67 -3.27 2.16
CA ILE A 104 9.84 -4.14 2.36
C ILE A 104 9.69 -5.42 1.52
N GLY A 105 8.49 -6.00 1.45
CA GLY A 105 8.21 -7.16 0.60
C GLY A 105 8.47 -6.89 -0.89
N ARG A 106 8.07 -5.71 -1.39
CA ARG A 106 8.35 -5.28 -2.77
C ARG A 106 9.84 -5.08 -3.01
N ILE A 107 10.55 -4.43 -2.09
CA ILE A 107 12.02 -4.26 -2.15
C ILE A 107 12.71 -5.63 -2.18
N TYR A 108 12.32 -6.55 -1.30
CA TYR A 108 12.87 -7.89 -1.27
C TYR A 108 12.67 -8.63 -2.60
N GLN A 109 11.50 -8.53 -3.22
CA GLN A 109 11.24 -9.13 -4.53
C GLN A 109 12.12 -8.53 -5.64
N GLN A 110 12.40 -7.23 -5.59
CA GLN A 110 13.29 -6.56 -6.54
C GLN A 110 14.76 -6.99 -6.35
N VAL A 111 15.23 -7.04 -5.11
CA VAL A 111 16.62 -7.39 -4.76
C VAL A 111 16.91 -8.88 -4.95
N ARG A 112 15.90 -9.75 -4.88
CA ARG A 112 16.08 -11.21 -5.01
C ARG A 112 16.57 -11.64 -6.40
N GLU A 113 16.62 -10.74 -7.40
CA GLU A 113 17.16 -10.95 -8.76
C GLU A 113 16.73 -12.28 -9.41
N ARG A 114 15.54 -12.79 -9.05
CA ARG A 114 15.14 -14.13 -9.48
C ARG A 114 14.85 -14.06 -10.99
N PRO A 115 15.52 -14.88 -11.82
CA PRO A 115 15.29 -14.85 -13.26
C PRO A 115 13.81 -15.09 -13.55
N ARG A 116 13.19 -14.15 -14.28
CA ARG A 116 11.74 -14.14 -14.54
C ARG A 116 11.28 -15.34 -15.36
N PHE A 117 12.20 -15.95 -16.10
CA PHE A 117 11.98 -17.10 -16.94
C PHE A 117 13.25 -17.94 -17.03
N THR A 118 13.06 -19.22 -17.30
CA THR A 118 14.14 -20.15 -17.66
C THR A 118 13.92 -20.56 -19.11
N ILE A 119 14.96 -20.42 -19.94
CA ILE A 119 14.90 -20.88 -21.33
C ILE A 119 15.04 -22.41 -21.32
N GLN A 120 14.02 -23.12 -21.80
CA GLN A 120 14.02 -24.59 -21.87
C GLN A 120 14.80 -25.11 -23.09
N GLY A 121 14.90 -24.32 -24.17
CA GLY A 121 15.68 -24.64 -25.35
C GLY A 121 15.54 -23.54 -26.42
N ILE A 122 16.56 -23.39 -27.27
CA ILE A 122 16.55 -22.48 -28.43
C ILE A 122 16.41 -23.35 -29.68
N LEU A 123 15.29 -23.23 -30.39
CA LEU A 123 15.03 -23.94 -31.64
C LEU A 123 15.42 -23.04 -32.82
N GLU A 124 16.71 -22.78 -32.97
CA GLU A 124 17.22 -22.14 -34.19
C GLU A 124 17.51 -23.23 -35.22
N ARG A 125 16.78 -23.21 -36.35
CA ARG A 125 17.14 -24.02 -37.51
C ARG A 125 18.34 -23.36 -38.17
N ARG A 126 19.54 -23.84 -37.85
CA ARG A 126 20.74 -23.48 -38.60
C ARG A 126 20.52 -23.99 -40.02
N GLU A 127 20.26 -23.08 -40.97
CA GLU A 127 20.41 -23.43 -42.37
C GLU A 127 21.90 -23.70 -42.57
N GLU A 128 22.25 -24.98 -42.72
CA GLU A 128 23.53 -25.40 -43.27
C GLU A 128 23.58 -24.89 -44.71
N GLY A 129 24.08 -23.67 -44.87
CA GLY A 129 24.46 -23.11 -46.15
C GLY A 129 25.75 -23.78 -46.62
N GLY A 130 25.59 -24.67 -47.62
CA GLY A 130 26.50 -24.88 -48.77
C GLY A 130 27.92 -25.34 -48.49
#